data_AF-A0A970F7A0-F1
#
_entry.id   AF-A0A970F7A0-F1
#
_cell.length_a   1.000
_cell.length_b   1.000
_cell.length_c   1.000
_cell.angle_alpha   90.00
_cell.angle_beta   90.00
_cell.angle_gamma   90.00
#
_symmetry.space_group_name_H-M   'P 1'
#
loop_
_entity.id
_entity.type
_entity.pdbx_description
1 polymer ?
#
loop_
_entity_poly.entity_id
_entity_poly.type
_entity_poly.pdbx_seq_one_letter_code
_entity_poly.pdbx_strand_id
1 'polypeptide(L)'
;MIINPTKKSLPLFSALPKVADSQASKAFSTVNPFFSWHANYYNVNRKKVLVLVNDLTMMPIVIADVNAQSKKQLAQMITEGIWCAFRWAGIANEQIQQYLDIAGEMEVNAGFNRQVTGVTTMYIRMAELSKKFVSHERIQVELMVWLAESGTNSLPDYYPKKALVKAIEQNLKLNPVKKEYNSQTKKEKTTLARPIEVTWQDFSKWEDYTYRLGHFAGYKKVAKEIRANNELVLQAFENYLKENLGLGDNIIKRHVGEVRFFMNEYLLHDGIQIISDDSYEPCNYIENFYPHKSISPTVTEVRNIGAALKKFYEFLAKAKVLSKEDLSYVKEDITESLDVAIKKIKSGNSQDLWW
;
A
#
# COMPACT_ATOMS: atom_id res chain seq x y z
N MET A 1 24.15 -2.13 9.79
CA MET A 1 22.85 -2.83 9.68
C MET A 1 21.78 -1.76 9.54
N ILE A 2 20.84 -1.89 8.61
CA ILE A 2 19.79 -0.87 8.45
C ILE A 2 18.49 -1.33 9.11
N ILE A 3 17.95 -0.49 10.00
CA ILE A 3 16.64 -0.69 10.62
C ILE A 3 15.66 0.33 10.02
N ASN A 4 14.56 -0.15 9.48
CA ASN A 4 13.55 0.61 8.74
C ASN A 4 12.20 0.60 9.48
N PRO A 5 12.06 1.32 10.62
CA PRO A 5 10.80 1.40 11.32
C PRO A 5 9.72 2.13 10.52
N THR A 6 8.46 1.76 10.78
CA THR A 6 7.31 2.56 10.34
C THR A 6 7.35 3.96 10.96
N LYS A 7 6.68 4.94 10.34
CA LYS A 7 6.54 6.31 10.88
C LYS A 7 6.04 6.30 12.34
N LYS A 8 5.11 5.39 12.67
CA LYS A 8 4.59 5.17 14.02
C LYS A 8 5.68 4.73 15.02
N SER A 9 6.60 3.90 14.57
CA SER A 9 7.60 3.22 15.43
C SER A 9 8.92 3.97 15.52
N LEU A 10 9.18 4.90 14.59
CA LEU A 10 10.40 5.70 14.53
C LEU A 10 10.82 6.33 15.88
N PRO A 11 9.90 6.84 16.74
CA PRO A 11 10.30 7.39 18.05
C PRO A 11 10.95 6.39 19.01
N LEU A 12 10.73 5.08 18.85
CA LEU A 12 11.38 4.05 19.68
C LEU A 12 12.86 3.91 19.37
N PHE A 13 13.28 4.27 18.16
CA PHE A 13 14.64 4.14 17.67
C PHE A 13 15.46 5.42 17.84
N SER A 14 14.95 6.41 18.59
CA SER A 14 15.57 7.74 18.69
C SER A 14 16.96 7.76 19.35
N ALA A 15 17.40 6.65 19.95
CA ALA A 15 18.71 6.50 20.58
C ALA A 15 19.76 5.90 19.64
N LEU A 16 19.36 5.43 18.45
CA LEU A 16 20.25 4.91 17.43
C LEU A 16 20.62 6.01 16.43
N PRO A 17 21.81 5.94 15.80
CA PRO A 17 22.19 6.83 14.72
C PRO A 17 21.18 6.80 13.57
N LYS A 18 20.90 7.97 12.98
CA LYS A 18 20.17 8.05 11.72
C LYS A 18 21.15 7.90 10.57
N VAL A 19 20.70 7.29 9.49
CA VAL A 19 21.48 7.23 8.25
C VAL A 19 21.79 8.64 7.73
N ALA A 20 23.01 8.83 7.23
CA ALA A 20 23.41 10.11 6.64
C ALA A 20 22.66 10.43 5.32
N ASP A 21 22.42 9.40 4.50
CA ASP A 21 21.68 9.50 3.23
C ASP A 21 20.58 8.42 3.18
N SER A 22 19.33 8.87 3.21
CA SER A 22 18.15 8.00 3.18
C SER A 22 18.02 7.22 1.87
N GLN A 23 18.38 7.82 0.74
CA GLN A 23 18.29 7.18 -0.58
C GLN A 23 19.39 6.13 -0.75
N ALA A 24 20.62 6.46 -0.36
CA ALA A 24 21.72 5.50 -0.36
C ALA A 24 21.46 4.32 0.58
N SER A 25 20.92 4.57 1.77
CA SER A 25 20.52 3.52 2.72
C SER A 25 19.41 2.61 2.18
N LYS A 26 18.43 3.19 1.46
CA LYS A 26 17.38 2.42 0.78
C LYS A 26 17.95 1.54 -0.33
N ALA A 27 18.87 2.09 -1.13
CA ALA A 27 19.57 1.34 -2.16
C ALA A 27 20.37 0.18 -1.56
N PHE A 28 21.12 0.44 -0.49
CA PHE A 28 21.82 -0.58 0.29
C PHE A 28 20.88 -1.68 0.76
N SER A 29 19.76 -1.31 1.40
CA SER A 29 18.79 -2.28 1.92
C SER A 29 18.14 -3.15 0.84
N THR A 30 18.02 -2.62 -0.38
CA THR A 30 17.49 -3.38 -1.51
C THR A 30 18.52 -4.35 -2.08
N VAL A 31 19.79 -3.93 -2.16
CA VAL A 31 20.91 -4.77 -2.64
C VAL A 31 21.30 -5.83 -1.60
N ASN A 32 21.15 -5.49 -0.32
CA ASN A 32 21.57 -6.28 0.83
C ASN A 32 20.40 -6.54 1.79
N PRO A 33 19.30 -7.15 1.34
CA PRO A 33 18.08 -7.31 2.15
C PRO A 33 18.28 -8.22 3.36
N PHE A 34 19.33 -9.04 3.39
CA PHE A 34 19.62 -9.86 4.56
C PHE A 34 20.15 -9.04 5.75
N PHE A 35 20.73 -7.86 5.49
CA PHE A 35 21.27 -6.94 6.50
C PHE A 35 20.33 -5.75 6.76
N SER A 36 19.07 -5.89 6.34
CA SER A 36 18.02 -4.88 6.47
C SER A 36 16.80 -5.48 7.19
N TRP A 37 16.21 -4.69 8.09
CA TRP A 37 15.09 -5.11 8.91
C TRP A 37 14.00 -4.05 8.92
N HIS A 38 12.74 -4.42 8.74
CA HIS A 38 11.60 -3.53 8.95
C HIS A 38 11.02 -3.74 10.33
N ALA A 39 10.56 -2.65 10.95
CA ALA A 39 10.08 -2.69 12.33
C ALA A 39 8.75 -1.99 12.52
N ASN A 40 7.88 -2.58 13.33
CA ASN A 40 6.65 -1.96 13.80
C ASN A 40 6.33 -2.43 15.23
N TYR A 41 5.39 -1.79 15.92
CA TYR A 41 4.98 -2.24 17.26
C TYR A 41 3.47 -2.31 17.42
N TYR A 42 3.07 -3.15 18.37
CA TYR A 42 1.73 -3.23 18.93
C TYR A 42 1.77 -3.04 20.45
N ASN A 43 0.61 -2.85 21.06
CA ASN A 43 0.51 -2.60 22.50
C ASN A 43 -0.12 -3.79 23.20
N VAL A 44 0.50 -4.24 24.30
CA VAL A 44 -0.06 -5.25 25.20
C VAL A 44 0.10 -4.73 26.62
N ASN A 45 -0.99 -4.66 27.39
CA ASN A 45 -0.96 -4.18 28.78
C ASN A 45 -0.21 -2.84 28.95
N ARG A 46 -0.47 -1.89 28.03
CA ARG A 46 0.18 -0.56 27.94
C ARG A 46 1.69 -0.58 27.62
N LYS A 47 2.29 -1.76 27.39
CA LYS A 47 3.67 -1.92 26.95
C LYS A 47 3.75 -2.04 25.44
N LYS A 48 4.76 -1.42 24.84
CA LYS A 48 5.02 -1.55 23.40
C LYS A 48 5.82 -2.83 23.17
N VAL A 49 5.27 -3.72 22.35
CA VAL A 49 5.94 -4.93 21.87
C VAL A 49 6.38 -4.67 20.44
N LEU A 50 7.69 -4.57 20.25
CA LEU A 50 8.34 -4.29 18.99
C LEU A 50 8.52 -5.59 18.20
N VAL A 51 8.12 -5.58 16.95
CA VAL A 51 8.30 -6.67 15.98
C VAL A 51 9.21 -6.17 14.87
N LEU A 52 10.35 -6.82 14.67
CA LEU A 52 11.23 -6.62 13.53
C LEU A 52 11.13 -7.84 12.61
N VAL A 53 11.23 -7.61 11.30
CA VAL A 53 11.19 -8.67 10.29
C VAL A 53 12.34 -8.44 9.32
N ASN A 54 13.15 -9.46 9.08
CA ASN A 54 14.25 -9.41 8.13
C ASN A 54 13.74 -9.29 6.68
N ASP A 55 14.33 -8.41 5.88
CA ASP A 55 13.82 -8.09 4.54
C ASP A 55 14.01 -9.23 3.52
N LEU A 56 15.01 -10.11 3.71
CA LEU A 56 15.23 -11.26 2.84
C LEU A 56 14.44 -12.49 3.31
N THR A 57 14.55 -12.79 4.60
CA THR A 57 14.17 -14.10 5.14
C THR A 57 12.81 -14.09 5.84
N MET A 58 12.22 -12.91 6.06
CA MET A 58 11.01 -12.73 6.88
C MET A 58 11.13 -13.29 8.31
N MET A 59 12.36 -13.52 8.79
CA MET A 59 12.60 -13.99 10.15
C MET A 59 12.15 -12.91 11.14
N PRO A 60 11.24 -13.22 12.09
CA PRO A 60 10.79 -12.27 13.09
C PRO A 60 11.75 -12.17 14.28
N ILE A 61 11.85 -10.96 14.82
CA ILE A 61 12.35 -10.70 16.17
C ILE A 61 11.27 -9.95 16.94
N VAL A 62 11.01 -10.36 18.19
CA VAL A 62 10.00 -9.73 19.03
C VAL A 62 10.58 -9.33 20.38
N ILE A 63 10.47 -8.04 20.70
CA ILE A 63 11.04 -7.42 21.91
C ILE A 63 9.91 -6.72 22.66
N ALA A 64 9.65 -7.16 23.88
CA ALA A 64 8.64 -6.58 24.75
C ALA A 64 9.17 -5.37 25.54
N ASP A 65 8.25 -4.52 25.99
CA ASP A 65 8.51 -3.39 26.90
C ASP A 65 9.57 -2.39 26.39
N VAL A 66 9.47 -2.02 25.11
CA VAL A 66 10.31 -0.96 24.53
C VAL A 66 9.74 0.41 24.92
N ASN A 67 10.42 1.09 25.84
CA ASN A 67 9.99 2.33 26.46
C ASN A 67 11.12 3.38 26.47
N ALA A 68 10.86 4.54 27.07
CA ALA A 68 11.80 5.65 27.09
C ALA A 68 13.13 5.34 27.81
N GLN A 69 13.11 4.39 28.75
CA GLN A 69 14.30 3.95 29.48
C GLN A 69 15.05 2.88 28.70
N SER A 70 14.35 1.86 28.20
CA SER A 70 14.96 0.71 27.52
C SER A 70 15.45 1.02 26.11
N LYS A 71 14.98 2.10 25.45
CA LYS A 71 15.43 2.46 24.09
C LYS A 71 16.95 2.69 23.96
N LYS A 72 17.66 3.06 25.04
CA LYS A 72 19.13 3.20 25.02
C LYS A 72 19.85 1.85 24.82
N GLN A 73 19.20 0.76 25.20
CA GLN A 73 19.70 -0.61 25.05
C GLN A 73 19.17 -1.28 23.78
N LEU A 74 18.47 -0.55 22.91
CA LEU A 74 17.73 -1.15 21.80
C LEU A 74 18.64 -1.88 20.79
N ALA A 75 19.83 -1.35 20.51
CA ALA A 75 20.80 -2.04 19.67
C ALA A 75 21.16 -3.42 20.25
N GLN A 76 21.47 -3.47 21.55
CA GLN A 76 21.79 -4.72 22.25
C GLN A 76 20.61 -5.70 22.19
N MET A 77 19.38 -5.24 22.49
CA MET A 77 18.20 -6.10 22.50
C MET A 77 17.87 -6.65 21.10
N ILE A 78 18.10 -5.87 20.04
CA ILE A 78 17.94 -6.36 18.65
C ILE A 78 18.98 -7.43 18.35
N THR A 79 20.25 -7.20 18.72
CA THR A 79 21.32 -8.19 18.56
C THR A 79 21.01 -9.49 19.32
N GLU A 80 20.55 -9.41 20.57
CA GLU A 80 20.10 -10.56 21.36
C GLU A 80 18.93 -11.30 20.69
N GLY A 81 17.97 -10.56 20.13
CA GLY A 81 16.87 -11.12 19.35
C GLY A 81 17.33 -11.88 18.10
N ILE A 82 18.31 -11.34 17.36
CA ILE A 82 18.94 -12.02 16.22
C ILE A 82 19.59 -13.32 16.67
N TRP A 83 20.37 -13.28 17.75
CA TRP A 83 21.00 -14.46 18.34
C TRP A 83 19.97 -15.55 18.67
N CYS A 84 18.89 -15.21 19.35
CA CYS A 84 17.83 -16.15 19.69
C CYS A 84 17.18 -16.77 18.44
N ALA A 85 16.80 -15.93 17.46
CA ALA A 85 16.13 -16.40 16.25
C ALA A 85 17.04 -17.30 15.39
N PHE A 86 18.32 -16.93 15.24
CA PHE A 86 19.26 -17.67 14.40
C PHE A 86 19.70 -18.98 15.06
N ARG A 87 19.92 -19.01 16.38
CA ARG A 87 20.19 -20.25 17.12
C ARG A 87 19.04 -21.23 17.04
N TRP A 88 17.81 -20.74 17.21
CA TRP A 88 16.62 -21.59 17.03
C TRP A 88 16.52 -22.19 15.62
N ALA A 89 16.95 -21.43 14.60
CA ALA A 89 17.01 -21.92 13.24
C ALA A 89 18.13 -22.95 12.99
N GLY A 90 19.01 -23.19 13.96
CA GLY A 90 20.13 -24.14 13.87
C GLY A 90 21.41 -23.54 13.29
N ILE A 91 21.53 -22.21 13.26
CA ILE A 91 22.73 -21.52 12.76
C ILE A 91 23.84 -21.57 13.83
N ALA A 92 25.06 -21.92 13.43
CA ALA A 92 26.20 -22.00 14.34
C ALA A 92 26.59 -20.62 14.88
N ASN A 93 27.12 -20.56 16.11
CA ASN A 93 27.43 -19.29 16.78
C ASN A 93 28.44 -18.45 15.99
N GLU A 94 29.40 -19.10 15.35
CA GLU A 94 30.44 -18.48 14.54
C GLU A 94 29.84 -17.78 13.31
N GLN A 95 28.82 -18.39 12.70
CA GLN A 95 28.10 -17.82 11.56
C GLN A 95 27.19 -16.64 11.97
N ILE A 96 26.59 -16.71 13.17
CA ILE A 96 25.82 -15.58 13.72
C ILE A 96 26.74 -14.41 14.00
N GLN A 97 27.90 -14.66 14.62
CA GLN A 97 28.91 -13.63 14.85
C GLN A 97 29.38 -13.01 13.53
N GLN A 98 29.73 -13.85 12.54
CA GLN A 98 30.12 -13.39 11.21
C GLN A 98 29.03 -12.53 10.55
N TYR A 99 27.75 -12.91 10.68
CA TYR A 99 26.62 -12.11 10.19
C TYR A 99 26.60 -10.73 10.84
N LEU A 100 26.76 -10.65 12.17
CA LEU A 100 26.73 -9.39 12.92
C LEU A 100 27.94 -8.51 12.58
N ASP A 101 29.13 -9.11 12.44
CA ASP A 101 30.36 -8.39 12.06
C ASP A 101 30.22 -7.75 10.69
N ILE A 102 29.65 -8.48 9.72
CA ILE A 102 29.39 -7.97 8.37
C ILE A 102 28.24 -6.95 8.37
N ALA A 103 27.21 -7.19 9.20
CA ALA A 103 26.09 -6.27 9.31
C ALA A 103 26.56 -4.90 9.80
N GLY A 104 27.53 -4.84 10.71
CA GLY A 104 28.05 -3.61 11.30
C GLY A 104 27.02 -2.87 12.16
N GLU A 105 27.38 -1.66 12.59
CA GLU A 105 26.56 -0.83 13.50
C GLU A 105 25.16 -0.54 12.95
N MET A 106 24.19 -0.40 13.85
CA MET A 106 22.80 -0.15 13.47
C MET A 106 22.55 1.32 13.15
N GLU A 107 21.98 1.58 11.98
CA GLU A 107 21.50 2.90 11.58
C GLU A 107 20.01 2.85 11.23
N VAL A 108 19.31 3.97 11.44
CA VAL A 108 17.87 4.07 11.28
C VAL A 108 17.51 4.85 10.01
N ASN A 109 16.67 4.25 9.17
CA ASN A 109 16.04 4.90 8.02
C ASN A 109 14.50 4.80 8.12
N ALA A 110 13.77 5.49 7.24
CA ALA A 110 12.32 5.32 7.15
C ALA A 110 11.94 4.00 6.46
N GLY A 111 10.93 3.30 7.00
CA GLY A 111 10.29 2.14 6.35
C GLY A 111 9.89 2.40 4.90
N PHE A 112 10.30 1.53 3.99
CA PHE A 112 10.05 1.69 2.54
C PHE A 112 9.52 0.43 1.85
N ASN A 113 9.82 -0.77 2.36
CA ASN A 113 9.43 -2.02 1.73
C ASN A 113 8.00 -2.41 2.15
N ARG A 114 7.04 -2.20 1.23
CA ARG A 114 5.61 -2.46 1.49
C ARG A 114 5.30 -3.94 1.69
N GLN A 115 6.02 -4.84 1.02
CA GLN A 115 5.82 -6.29 1.18
C GLN A 115 6.24 -6.72 2.59
N VAL A 116 7.45 -6.36 3.01
CA VAL A 116 7.95 -6.68 4.36
C VAL A 116 7.05 -6.01 5.41
N THR A 117 6.63 -4.76 5.20
CA THR A 117 5.68 -4.07 6.09
C THR A 117 4.35 -4.81 6.22
N GLY A 118 3.86 -5.42 5.14
CA GLY A 118 2.67 -6.28 5.12
C GLY A 118 2.85 -7.52 5.98
N VAL A 119 3.99 -8.21 5.85
CA VAL A 119 4.36 -9.36 6.70
C VAL A 119 4.53 -8.95 8.17
N THR A 120 5.19 -7.83 8.46
CA THR A 120 5.31 -7.30 9.83
C THR A 120 3.94 -7.02 10.45
N THR A 121 3.01 -6.46 9.67
CA THR A 121 1.63 -6.18 10.13
C THR A 121 0.85 -7.48 10.34
N MET A 122 1.04 -8.48 9.47
CA MET A 122 0.46 -9.80 9.62
C MET A 122 0.95 -10.47 10.91
N TYR A 123 2.26 -10.49 11.16
CA TYR A 123 2.83 -11.02 12.40
C TYR A 123 2.33 -10.31 13.65
N ILE A 124 2.19 -8.99 13.60
CA ILE A 124 1.56 -8.23 14.70
C ILE A 124 0.12 -8.73 14.95
N ARG A 125 -0.70 -8.85 13.90
CA ARG A 125 -2.09 -9.31 14.04
C ARG A 125 -2.15 -10.73 14.60
N MET A 126 -1.26 -11.60 14.14
CA MET A 126 -1.12 -12.96 14.64
C MET A 126 -0.77 -12.98 16.14
N ALA A 127 0.23 -12.18 16.53
CA ALA A 127 0.66 -12.05 17.92
C ALA A 127 -0.43 -11.46 18.84
N GLU A 128 -1.20 -10.49 18.37
CA GLU A 128 -2.34 -9.90 19.08
C GLU A 128 -3.46 -10.91 19.34
N LEU A 129 -3.73 -11.79 18.36
CA LEU A 129 -4.72 -12.85 18.50
C LEU A 129 -4.23 -13.98 19.41
N SER A 130 -2.93 -14.27 19.39
CA SER A 130 -2.33 -15.37 20.13
C SER A 130 -1.97 -14.99 21.57
N LYS A 131 -2.91 -14.44 22.35
CA LYS A 131 -2.75 -13.95 23.76
C LYS A 131 -1.94 -14.82 24.73
N LYS A 132 -1.59 -16.05 24.33
CA LYS A 132 -0.82 -17.07 25.04
C LYS A 132 0.70 -16.87 25.05
N PHE A 133 1.29 -16.06 24.16
CA PHE A 133 2.75 -16.05 23.97
C PHE A 133 3.51 -14.81 24.48
N VAL A 134 2.82 -13.80 25.02
CA VAL A 134 3.53 -12.64 25.59
C VAL A 134 3.92 -12.95 27.03
N SER A 135 5.17 -13.34 27.21
CA SER A 135 5.77 -13.63 28.52
C SER A 135 6.29 -12.35 29.19
N HIS A 136 6.74 -12.46 30.44
CA HIS A 136 7.42 -11.37 31.16
C HIS A 136 8.86 -11.13 30.66
N GLU A 137 9.39 -12.02 29.83
CA GLU A 137 10.72 -11.89 29.26
C GLU A 137 10.81 -10.66 28.35
N ARG A 138 12.03 -10.18 28.12
CA ARG A 138 12.20 -9.07 27.18
C ARG A 138 12.21 -9.55 25.74
N ILE A 139 12.98 -10.61 25.47
CA ILE A 139 13.05 -11.23 24.14
C ILE A 139 12.01 -12.35 24.09
N GLN A 140 11.03 -12.22 23.21
CA GLN A 140 9.84 -13.08 23.18
C GLN A 140 10.08 -14.34 22.33
N VAL A 141 10.95 -15.23 22.78
CA VAL A 141 11.42 -16.40 21.99
C VAL A 141 10.29 -17.29 21.50
N GLU A 142 9.38 -17.70 22.38
CA GLU A 142 8.25 -18.56 21.98
C GLU A 142 7.38 -17.93 20.90
N LEU A 143 7.12 -16.63 21.00
CA LEU A 143 6.37 -15.89 19.98
C LEU A 143 7.15 -15.78 18.67
N MET A 144 8.47 -15.55 18.72
CA MET A 144 9.32 -15.53 17.52
C MET A 144 9.27 -16.87 16.78
N VAL A 145 9.38 -17.99 17.51
CA VAL A 145 9.28 -19.34 16.97
C VAL A 145 7.93 -19.57 16.31
N TRP A 146 6.85 -19.29 17.02
CA TRP A 146 5.49 -19.50 16.49
C TRP A 146 5.21 -18.67 15.23
N LEU A 147 5.66 -17.41 15.20
CA LEU A 147 5.55 -16.57 14.01
C LEU A 147 6.38 -17.12 12.84
N ALA A 148 7.61 -17.59 13.11
CA ALA A 148 8.48 -18.17 12.09
C ALA A 148 7.96 -19.52 11.55
N GLU A 149 7.20 -20.27 12.33
CA GLU A 149 6.60 -21.55 11.91
C GLU A 149 5.28 -21.38 11.15
N SER A 150 4.66 -20.20 11.21
CA SER A 150 3.34 -19.97 10.59
C SER A 150 3.37 -19.80 9.06
N GLY A 151 4.55 -19.66 8.45
CA GLY A 151 4.73 -19.54 7.01
C GLY A 151 4.20 -18.21 6.41
N THR A 152 4.68 -17.87 5.22
CA THR A 152 4.27 -16.67 4.47
C THR A 152 4.43 -16.89 2.97
N ASN A 153 3.42 -16.48 2.19
CA ASN A 153 3.49 -16.51 0.72
C ASN A 153 4.52 -15.52 0.14
N SER A 154 5.20 -14.75 0.99
CA SER A 154 6.31 -13.87 0.58
C SER A 154 7.63 -14.60 0.37
N LEU A 155 7.71 -15.90 0.72
CA LEU A 155 8.90 -16.72 0.55
C LEU A 155 8.60 -17.90 -0.40
N PRO A 156 9.55 -18.28 -1.28
CA PRO A 156 9.38 -19.44 -2.17
C PRO A 156 9.04 -20.75 -1.44
N ASP A 157 9.70 -20.98 -0.29
CA ASP A 157 9.50 -22.18 0.53
C ASP A 157 8.59 -21.92 1.74
N TYR A 158 7.86 -20.79 1.73
CA TYR A 158 6.96 -20.30 2.77
C TYR A 158 7.56 -20.00 4.16
N TYR A 159 8.62 -20.70 4.58
CA TYR A 159 9.07 -20.69 5.97
C TYR A 159 10.34 -19.85 6.20
N PRO A 160 10.31 -18.85 7.09
CA PRO A 160 11.49 -18.05 7.47
C PRO A 160 12.72 -18.84 7.88
N LYS A 161 12.56 -19.95 8.61
CA LYS A 161 13.68 -20.82 9.01
C LYS A 161 14.46 -21.34 7.79
N LYS A 162 13.76 -21.86 6.79
CA LYS A 162 14.39 -22.38 5.55
C LYS A 162 15.08 -21.26 4.77
N ALA A 163 14.41 -20.12 4.66
CA ALA A 163 14.98 -18.94 4.00
C ALA A 163 16.25 -18.43 4.70
N LEU A 164 16.27 -18.44 6.03
CA LEU A 164 17.45 -18.07 6.82
C LEU A 164 18.62 -19.04 6.61
N VAL A 165 18.39 -20.34 6.72
CA VAL A 165 19.44 -21.36 6.50
C VAL A 165 20.05 -21.18 5.10
N LYS A 166 19.20 -21.05 4.07
CA LYS A 166 19.64 -20.80 2.70
C LYS A 166 20.43 -19.50 2.54
N ALA A 167 20.03 -18.43 3.24
CA ALA A 167 20.74 -17.15 3.19
C ALA A 167 22.14 -17.23 3.81
N ILE A 168 22.30 -18.00 4.90
CA ILE A 168 23.61 -18.26 5.52
C ILE A 168 24.50 -19.13 4.62
N GLU A 169 23.93 -20.16 3.99
CA GLU A 169 24.66 -21.08 3.09
C GLU A 169 25.16 -20.39 1.80
N GLN A 170 24.45 -19.37 1.30
CA GLN A 170 24.78 -18.65 0.06
C GLN A 170 25.95 -17.65 0.20
N ASN A 171 26.77 -17.82 1.24
CA ASN A 171 27.94 -17.01 1.61
C ASN A 171 27.57 -15.60 2.11
N LEU A 172 27.91 -15.31 3.37
CA LEU A 172 27.72 -14.03 4.03
C LEU A 172 28.62 -12.97 3.41
N LYS A 173 28.09 -12.18 2.47
CA LYS A 173 28.81 -11.06 1.86
C LYS A 173 27.91 -9.86 1.61
N LEU A 174 28.48 -8.67 1.74
CA LEU A 174 27.85 -7.45 1.25
C LEU A 174 28.06 -7.35 -0.25
N ASN A 175 26.98 -7.10 -0.97
CA ASN A 175 27.02 -6.79 -2.38
C ASN A 175 27.21 -5.28 -2.54
N PRO A 176 28.14 -4.84 -3.41
CA PRO A 176 28.38 -3.43 -3.64
C PRO A 176 27.13 -2.78 -4.23
N VAL A 177 26.75 -1.63 -3.68
CA VAL A 177 25.71 -0.79 -4.27
C VAL A 177 26.32 -0.13 -5.50
N LYS A 178 26.02 -0.66 -6.70
CA LYS A 178 26.42 -0.01 -7.96
C LYS A 178 25.87 1.43 -7.97
N LYS A 179 26.60 2.41 -8.52
CA LYS A 179 26.10 3.80 -8.63
C LYS A 179 24.75 3.91 -9.34
N GLU A 180 24.42 2.92 -10.17
CA GLU A 180 23.11 2.75 -10.83
C GLU A 180 21.96 2.40 -9.87
N TYR A 181 22.21 2.06 -8.61
CA TYR A 181 21.17 1.79 -7.62
C TYR A 181 20.58 3.05 -6.97
N ASN A 182 21.09 4.24 -7.33
CA ASN A 182 20.39 5.52 -7.14
C ASN A 182 19.18 5.68 -8.06
N SER A 183 19.00 4.78 -9.02
CA SER A 183 17.75 4.56 -9.72
C SER A 183 17.23 3.16 -9.42
N GLN A 184 16.75 2.92 -8.19
CA GLN A 184 15.51 2.16 -8.12
C GLN A 184 14.55 2.88 -9.04
N THR A 185 14.31 2.25 -10.17
CA THR A 185 13.42 2.67 -11.22
C THR A 185 12.12 3.25 -10.61
N LYS A 186 12.07 4.58 -10.42
CA LYS A 186 11.20 5.31 -11.33
C LYS A 186 11.59 4.74 -12.68
N LYS A 187 10.71 3.94 -13.28
CA LYS A 187 10.58 4.11 -14.72
C LYS A 187 10.35 5.62 -14.86
N GLU A 188 11.43 6.39 -15.03
CA GLU A 188 11.53 7.27 -16.17
C GLU A 188 11.42 6.33 -17.37
N LYS A 189 10.20 5.78 -17.56
CA LYS A 189 9.58 5.95 -18.84
C LYS A 189 9.65 7.46 -19.01
N THR A 190 10.68 7.90 -19.71
CA THR A 190 10.53 8.91 -20.72
C THR A 190 9.49 8.37 -21.71
N THR A 191 8.26 8.13 -21.25
CA THR A 191 7.10 8.20 -22.10
C THR A 191 7.10 9.67 -22.46
N LEU A 192 7.67 9.97 -23.62
CA LEU A 192 6.98 10.84 -24.56
C LEU A 192 5.49 10.53 -24.34
N ALA A 193 4.80 11.41 -23.62
CA ALA A 193 3.43 11.17 -23.22
C ALA A 193 2.69 10.98 -24.53
N ARG A 194 2.32 9.73 -24.85
CA ARG A 194 1.62 9.46 -26.09
C ARG A 194 0.35 10.31 -26.05
N PRO A 195 0.07 11.07 -27.11
CA PRO A 195 -1.15 11.84 -27.18
C PRO A 195 -2.32 10.88 -26.97
N ILE A 196 -3.32 11.31 -26.20
CA ILE A 196 -4.53 10.52 -26.04
C ILE A 196 -5.31 10.65 -27.35
N GLU A 197 -5.50 9.52 -28.03
CA GLU A 197 -6.38 9.47 -29.20
C GLU A 197 -7.82 9.47 -28.71
N VAL A 198 -8.56 10.54 -29.05
CA VAL A 198 -9.98 10.69 -28.69
C VAL A 198 -10.81 10.05 -29.80
N THR A 199 -11.32 8.85 -29.52
CA THR A 199 -12.17 8.08 -30.46
C THR A 199 -13.65 8.07 -30.09
N TRP A 200 -13.97 8.58 -28.89
CA TRP A 200 -15.33 8.73 -28.40
C TRP A 200 -15.95 10.05 -28.88
N GLN A 201 -17.28 10.10 -28.88
CA GLN A 201 -18.07 11.29 -29.18
C GLN A 201 -18.07 12.24 -27.99
N ASP A 202 -18.13 13.54 -28.29
CA ASP A 202 -18.27 14.60 -27.30
C ASP A 202 -19.53 14.41 -26.45
N PHE A 203 -19.40 14.57 -25.13
CA PHE A 203 -20.48 14.35 -24.18
C PHE A 203 -21.58 15.42 -24.25
N SER A 204 -21.28 16.62 -24.77
CA SER A 204 -22.27 17.69 -25.02
C SER A 204 -23.43 17.23 -25.91
N LYS A 205 -23.21 16.19 -26.73
CA LYS A 205 -24.27 15.52 -27.51
C LYS A 205 -25.46 15.07 -26.66
N TRP A 206 -25.24 14.72 -25.40
CA TRP A 206 -26.28 14.21 -24.50
C TRP A 206 -26.65 15.18 -23.38
N GLU A 207 -26.18 16.43 -23.43
CA GLU A 207 -26.42 17.44 -22.40
C GLU A 207 -27.92 17.74 -22.21
N ASP A 208 -28.69 17.79 -23.30
CA ASP A 208 -30.15 17.96 -23.25
C ASP A 208 -30.90 16.88 -22.44
N TYR A 209 -30.27 15.73 -22.20
CA TYR A 209 -30.86 14.65 -21.42
C TYR A 209 -30.55 14.74 -19.92
N THR A 210 -29.56 15.53 -19.50
CA THR A 210 -29.17 15.65 -18.08
C THR A 210 -30.22 16.35 -17.22
N TYR A 211 -31.02 17.22 -17.85
CA TYR A 211 -32.14 17.92 -17.21
C TYR A 211 -33.43 17.09 -17.15
N ARG A 212 -33.45 15.87 -17.71
CA ARG A 212 -34.63 15.01 -17.71
C ARG A 212 -34.65 14.12 -16.47
N LEU A 213 -35.70 14.27 -15.66
CA LEU A 213 -35.90 13.46 -14.46
C LEU A 213 -36.24 12.00 -14.82
N GLY A 214 -35.53 11.06 -14.19
CA GLY A 214 -35.84 9.63 -14.24
C GLY A 214 -35.68 8.97 -15.62
N HIS A 215 -36.24 7.77 -15.75
CA HIS A 215 -36.22 7.00 -17.00
C HIS A 215 -37.33 7.47 -17.94
N PHE A 216 -37.08 8.58 -18.63
CA PHE A 216 -38.00 9.14 -19.64
C PHE A 216 -38.22 8.20 -20.86
N ALA A 217 -39.24 8.50 -21.67
CA ALA A 217 -39.50 7.75 -22.90
C ALA A 217 -38.30 7.81 -23.86
N GLY A 218 -37.65 6.68 -24.11
CA GLY A 218 -36.42 6.59 -24.91
C GLY A 218 -35.12 6.53 -24.11
N TYR A 219 -35.17 6.66 -22.78
CA TYR A 219 -34.02 6.58 -21.87
C TYR A 219 -33.13 5.36 -22.16
N LYS A 220 -33.72 4.15 -22.28
CA LYS A 220 -32.95 2.92 -22.54
C LYS A 220 -32.13 2.96 -23.84
N LYS A 221 -32.65 3.64 -24.87
CA LYS A 221 -31.96 3.80 -26.14
C LYS A 221 -30.76 4.74 -25.98
N VAL A 222 -30.97 5.90 -25.36
CA VAL A 222 -29.92 6.90 -25.12
C VAL A 222 -28.85 6.34 -24.17
N ALA A 223 -29.24 5.71 -23.06
CA ALA A 223 -28.32 5.08 -22.12
C ALA A 223 -27.48 3.96 -22.77
N LYS A 224 -28.04 3.21 -23.73
CA LYS A 224 -27.27 2.22 -24.50
C LYS A 224 -26.23 2.88 -25.40
N GLU A 225 -26.57 4.01 -26.01
CA GLU A 225 -25.65 4.78 -26.84
C GLU A 225 -24.51 5.39 -26.01
N ILE A 226 -24.83 5.98 -24.86
CA ILE A 226 -23.84 6.52 -23.91
C ILE A 226 -22.91 5.41 -23.41
N ARG A 227 -23.44 4.24 -23.02
CA ARG A 227 -22.59 3.10 -22.62
C ARG A 227 -21.63 2.67 -23.72
N ALA A 228 -22.09 2.63 -24.98
CA ALA A 228 -21.20 2.32 -26.11
C ALA A 228 -20.09 3.37 -26.27
N ASN A 229 -20.41 4.66 -26.07
CA ASN A 229 -19.40 5.72 -26.07
C ASN A 229 -18.41 5.59 -24.89
N ASN A 230 -18.93 5.29 -23.70
CA ASN A 230 -18.15 5.09 -22.49
C ASN A 230 -17.13 3.96 -22.63
N GLU A 231 -17.45 2.88 -23.36
CA GLU A 231 -16.48 1.82 -23.63
C GLU A 231 -15.24 2.29 -24.41
N LEU A 232 -15.43 3.24 -25.34
CA LEU A 232 -14.31 3.85 -26.07
C LEU A 232 -13.43 4.67 -25.12
N VAL A 233 -14.05 5.43 -24.20
CA VAL A 233 -13.33 6.17 -23.15
C VAL A 233 -12.55 5.21 -22.24
N LEU A 234 -13.18 4.11 -21.81
CA LEU A 234 -12.57 3.12 -20.92
C LEU A 234 -11.39 2.39 -21.59
N GLN A 235 -11.49 2.10 -22.89
CA GLN A 235 -10.39 1.53 -23.66
C GLN A 235 -9.21 2.52 -23.79
N ALA A 236 -9.48 3.79 -24.07
CA ALA A 236 -8.45 4.83 -24.08
C ALA A 236 -7.82 5.05 -22.70
N PHE A 237 -8.63 4.97 -21.63
CA PHE A 237 -8.15 5.04 -20.26
C PHE A 237 -7.27 3.84 -19.90
N GLU A 238 -7.66 2.62 -20.29
CA GLU A 238 -6.84 1.41 -20.12
C GLU A 238 -5.46 1.57 -20.80
N ASN A 239 -5.46 2.03 -22.05
CA ASN A 239 -4.24 2.33 -22.80
C ASN A 239 -3.39 3.39 -22.08
N TYR A 240 -4.01 4.47 -21.57
CA TYR A 240 -3.32 5.48 -20.79
C TYR A 240 -2.64 4.90 -19.53
N LEU A 241 -3.34 4.06 -18.77
CA LEU A 241 -2.79 3.42 -17.57
C LEU A 241 -1.60 2.50 -17.92
N LYS A 242 -1.69 1.79 -19.05
CA LYS A 242 -0.66 0.85 -19.52
C LYS A 242 0.55 1.56 -20.13
N GLU A 243 0.30 2.43 -21.10
CA GLU A 243 1.31 3.03 -21.93
C GLU A 243 1.95 4.22 -21.23
N ASN A 244 1.14 5.17 -20.73
CA ASN A 244 1.62 6.43 -20.16
C ASN A 244 1.99 6.28 -18.67
N LEU A 245 1.23 5.50 -17.87
CA LEU A 245 1.55 5.31 -16.45
C LEU A 245 2.34 4.02 -16.16
N GLY A 246 2.37 3.05 -17.08
CA GLY A 246 3.14 1.81 -16.90
C GLY A 246 2.69 0.95 -15.73
N LEU A 247 1.39 0.99 -15.40
CA LEU A 247 0.83 0.19 -14.31
C LEU A 247 0.76 -1.30 -14.68
N GLY A 248 0.73 -2.17 -13.67
CA GLY A 248 0.57 -3.62 -13.89
C GLY A 248 -0.89 -4.01 -14.16
N ASP A 249 -1.09 -5.10 -14.91
CA ASP A 249 -2.41 -5.51 -15.44
C ASP A 249 -3.50 -5.66 -14.38
N ASN A 250 -3.17 -6.20 -13.20
CA ASN A 250 -4.13 -6.30 -12.10
C ASN A 250 -4.62 -4.94 -11.58
N ILE A 251 -3.74 -3.93 -11.58
CA ILE A 251 -4.09 -2.57 -11.17
C ILE A 251 -4.92 -1.89 -12.26
N ILE A 252 -4.55 -2.09 -13.52
CA ILE A 252 -5.28 -1.59 -14.69
C ILE A 252 -6.71 -2.13 -14.66
N LYS A 253 -6.87 -3.46 -14.60
CA LYS A 253 -8.18 -4.13 -14.55
C LYS A 253 -9.05 -3.58 -13.43
N ARG A 254 -8.48 -3.39 -12.23
CA ARG A 254 -9.21 -2.79 -11.10
C ARG A 254 -9.63 -1.35 -11.40
N HIS A 255 -8.70 -0.47 -11.79
CA HIS A 255 -9.02 0.94 -12.04
C HIS A 255 -10.04 1.12 -13.17
N VAL A 256 -9.91 0.38 -14.27
CA VAL A 256 -10.90 0.37 -15.35
C VAL A 256 -12.25 -0.14 -14.85
N GLY A 257 -12.27 -1.17 -14.00
CA GLY A 257 -13.48 -1.69 -13.38
C GLY A 257 -14.21 -0.66 -12.51
N GLU A 258 -13.49 0.07 -11.64
CA GLU A 258 -14.10 1.11 -10.79
C GLU A 258 -14.70 2.25 -11.62
N VAL A 259 -13.96 2.72 -12.62
CA VAL A 259 -14.41 3.82 -13.50
C VAL A 259 -15.57 3.38 -14.39
N ARG A 260 -15.55 2.13 -14.88
CA ARG A 260 -16.65 1.54 -15.63
C ARG A 260 -17.93 1.51 -14.83
N PHE A 261 -17.87 1.09 -13.56
CA PHE A 261 -19.04 1.09 -12.70
C PHE A 261 -19.57 2.52 -12.49
N PHE A 262 -18.67 3.46 -12.19
CA PHE A 262 -19.04 4.87 -12.07
C PHE A 262 -19.76 5.40 -13.32
N MET A 263 -19.20 5.18 -14.52
CA MET A 263 -19.74 5.71 -15.76
C MET A 263 -21.03 5.01 -16.24
N ASN A 264 -21.08 3.68 -16.19
CA ASN A 264 -22.14 2.91 -16.84
C ASN A 264 -23.27 2.50 -15.89
N GLU A 265 -22.99 2.43 -14.59
CA GLU A 265 -23.95 2.04 -13.56
C GLU A 265 -24.41 3.25 -12.76
N TYR A 266 -23.49 4.04 -12.20
CA TYR A 266 -23.85 5.17 -11.33
C TYR A 266 -24.41 6.38 -12.10
N LEU A 267 -23.67 6.94 -13.07
CA LEU A 267 -24.12 8.13 -13.82
C LEU A 267 -25.42 7.88 -14.61
N LEU A 268 -25.74 6.60 -14.86
CA LEU A 268 -26.96 6.20 -15.55
C LEU A 268 -28.00 5.60 -14.60
N HIS A 269 -27.84 5.65 -13.28
CA HIS A 269 -28.71 4.94 -12.33
C HIS A 269 -30.14 5.51 -12.32
N ASP A 270 -30.29 6.79 -11.95
CA ASP A 270 -31.60 7.46 -11.74
C ASP A 270 -31.94 8.47 -12.86
N GLY A 271 -31.18 8.49 -13.94
CA GLY A 271 -31.30 9.45 -15.03
C GLY A 271 -30.11 9.35 -15.98
N ILE A 272 -29.90 10.38 -16.78
CA ILE A 272 -28.69 10.51 -17.59
C ILE A 272 -27.83 11.58 -16.96
N GLN A 273 -26.69 11.19 -16.41
CA GLN A 273 -25.56 12.07 -16.16
C GLN A 273 -24.45 11.73 -17.16
N ILE A 274 -23.65 12.73 -17.48
CA ILE A 274 -22.49 12.61 -18.37
C ILE A 274 -21.22 12.95 -17.60
N ILE A 275 -20.07 12.61 -18.18
CA ILE A 275 -18.80 13.10 -17.63
C ILE A 275 -18.78 14.62 -17.81
N SER A 276 -18.67 15.34 -16.70
CA SER A 276 -18.48 16.79 -16.67
C SER A 276 -17.08 17.16 -16.20
N ASP A 277 -16.78 18.46 -16.29
CA ASP A 277 -15.57 19.09 -15.80
C ASP A 277 -15.62 19.42 -14.29
N ASP A 278 -16.71 19.10 -13.61
CA ASP A 278 -16.91 19.36 -12.18
C ASP A 278 -16.65 18.13 -11.29
N SER A 279 -16.66 18.39 -9.98
CA SER A 279 -16.44 17.39 -8.93
C SER A 279 -17.74 16.81 -8.35
N TYR A 280 -18.91 17.29 -8.76
CA TYR A 280 -20.18 16.97 -8.10
C TYR A 280 -20.47 15.47 -8.14
N GLU A 281 -20.48 14.89 -9.35
CA GLU A 281 -20.78 13.47 -9.53
C GLU A 281 -19.77 12.51 -8.90
N PRO A 282 -18.44 12.65 -9.09
CA PRO A 282 -17.48 11.76 -8.43
C PRO A 282 -17.52 11.89 -6.91
N CYS A 283 -17.78 13.08 -6.35
CA CYS A 283 -17.91 13.28 -4.91
C CYS A 283 -19.21 12.66 -4.37
N ASN A 284 -20.34 12.88 -5.03
CA ASN A 284 -21.63 12.26 -4.65
C ASN A 284 -21.57 10.74 -4.72
N TYR A 285 -20.88 10.18 -5.73
CA TYR A 285 -20.64 8.75 -5.83
C TYR A 285 -19.87 8.20 -4.62
N ILE A 286 -18.79 8.87 -4.22
CA ILE A 286 -17.92 8.44 -3.11
C ILE A 286 -18.61 8.60 -1.76
N GLU A 287 -19.26 9.74 -1.53
CA GLU A 287 -19.81 10.10 -0.22
C GLU A 287 -21.15 9.46 0.07
N ASN A 288 -21.97 9.27 -0.97
CA ASN A 288 -23.37 8.90 -0.82
C ASN A 288 -23.68 7.59 -1.54
N PHE A 289 -23.51 7.50 -2.86
CA PHE A 289 -23.96 6.33 -3.59
C PHE A 289 -23.25 5.03 -3.13
N TYR A 290 -21.92 5.00 -3.16
CA TYR A 290 -21.18 3.79 -2.83
C TYR A 290 -21.38 3.32 -1.38
N PRO A 291 -21.27 4.19 -0.35
CA PRO A 291 -21.50 3.78 1.03
C PRO A 291 -22.91 3.28 1.31
N HIS A 292 -23.93 3.77 0.59
CA HIS A 292 -25.33 3.39 0.82
C HIS A 292 -25.84 2.24 -0.05
N LYS A 293 -25.33 2.08 -1.28
CA LYS A 293 -25.80 1.06 -2.23
C LYS A 293 -24.94 -0.21 -2.24
N SER A 294 -23.75 -0.19 -1.62
CA SER A 294 -22.93 -1.39 -1.45
C SER A 294 -23.40 -2.21 -0.24
N ILE A 295 -23.50 -3.54 -0.41
CA ILE A 295 -23.94 -4.47 0.65
C ILE A 295 -22.97 -4.47 1.85
N SER A 296 -21.68 -4.22 1.61
CA SER A 296 -20.66 -4.19 2.65
C SER A 296 -19.49 -3.27 2.25
N PRO A 297 -19.68 -1.94 2.30
CA PRO A 297 -18.65 -1.01 1.86
C PRO A 297 -17.42 -1.10 2.77
N THR A 298 -16.23 -1.28 2.19
CA THR A 298 -14.98 -1.28 2.95
C THR A 298 -14.16 -0.02 2.70
N VAL A 299 -13.37 0.38 3.72
CA VAL A 299 -12.40 1.48 3.61
C VAL A 299 -11.38 1.23 2.49
N THR A 300 -11.05 -0.04 2.21
CA THR A 300 -10.11 -0.41 1.14
C THR A 300 -10.72 -0.16 -0.24
N GLU A 301 -11.98 -0.52 -0.45
CA GLU A 301 -12.66 -0.30 -1.73
C GLU A 301 -12.87 1.18 -2.01
N VAL A 302 -13.34 1.96 -1.03
CA VAL A 302 -13.49 3.42 -1.19
C VAL A 302 -12.17 4.07 -1.58
N ARG A 303 -11.05 3.65 -0.99
CA ARG A 303 -9.72 4.13 -1.40
C ARG A 303 -9.35 3.71 -2.82
N ASN A 304 -9.72 2.50 -3.25
CA ASN A 304 -9.48 2.03 -4.61
C ASN A 304 -10.29 2.85 -5.62
N ILE A 305 -11.56 3.13 -5.32
CA ILE A 305 -12.45 4.00 -6.10
C ILE A 305 -11.83 5.38 -6.27
N GLY A 306 -11.50 6.08 -5.17
CA GLY A 306 -10.94 7.42 -5.26
C GLY A 306 -9.59 7.45 -5.98
N ALA A 307 -8.76 6.41 -5.82
CA ALA A 307 -7.51 6.30 -6.56
C ALA A 307 -7.72 6.03 -8.07
N ALA A 308 -8.82 5.39 -8.47
CA ALA A 308 -9.20 5.17 -9.85
C ALA A 308 -9.75 6.47 -10.46
N LEU A 309 -10.71 7.13 -9.79
CA LEU A 309 -11.32 8.38 -10.24
C LEU A 309 -10.29 9.50 -10.40
N LYS A 310 -9.36 9.68 -9.46
CA LYS A 310 -8.28 10.68 -9.62
C LYS A 310 -7.44 10.44 -10.88
N LYS A 311 -7.11 9.18 -11.21
CA LYS A 311 -6.37 8.87 -12.45
C LYS A 311 -7.23 9.06 -13.68
N PHE A 312 -8.53 8.81 -13.57
CA PHE A 312 -9.47 9.03 -14.65
C PHE A 312 -9.58 10.52 -15.02
N TYR A 313 -9.72 11.40 -14.03
CA TYR A 313 -9.74 12.84 -14.28
C TYR A 313 -8.39 13.37 -14.78
N GLU A 314 -7.26 12.82 -14.31
CA GLU A 314 -5.94 13.11 -14.92
C GLU A 314 -5.88 12.70 -16.40
N PHE A 315 -6.51 11.59 -16.76
CA PHE A 315 -6.65 11.14 -18.14
C PHE A 315 -7.53 12.09 -18.97
N LEU A 316 -8.68 12.51 -18.42
CA LEU A 316 -9.59 13.46 -19.08
C LEU A 316 -8.91 14.81 -19.35
N ALA A 317 -8.11 15.31 -18.40
CA ALA A 317 -7.32 16.53 -18.60
C ALA A 317 -6.29 16.37 -19.73
N LYS A 318 -5.63 15.21 -19.83
CA LYS A 318 -4.71 14.91 -20.94
C LYS A 318 -5.41 14.75 -22.28
N ALA A 319 -6.66 14.27 -22.26
CA ALA A 319 -7.53 14.22 -23.42
C ALA A 319 -8.15 15.59 -23.77
N LYS A 320 -7.85 16.64 -22.98
CA LYS A 320 -8.42 18.00 -23.11
C LYS A 320 -9.94 18.06 -22.93
N VAL A 321 -10.52 17.09 -22.23
CA VAL A 321 -11.93 17.11 -21.80
C VAL A 321 -12.11 18.00 -20.57
N LEU A 322 -11.05 18.18 -19.78
CA LEU A 322 -11.01 18.92 -18.52
C LEU A 322 -9.84 19.92 -18.56
N SER A 323 -10.00 21.12 -18.00
CA SER A 323 -8.88 22.05 -17.86
C SER A 323 -7.90 21.60 -16.75
N LYS A 324 -6.72 22.22 -16.69
CA LYS A 324 -5.73 21.89 -15.65
C LYS A 324 -6.17 22.45 -14.30
N GLU A 325 -6.82 23.59 -14.32
CA GLU A 325 -7.36 24.30 -13.17
C GLU A 325 -8.46 23.45 -12.53
N ASP A 326 -9.43 22.97 -13.32
CA ASP A 326 -10.51 22.12 -12.85
C ASP A 326 -10.01 20.76 -12.34
N LEU A 327 -8.97 20.19 -12.98
CA LEU A 327 -8.32 18.97 -12.49
C LEU A 327 -7.82 19.11 -11.05
N SER A 328 -7.30 20.27 -10.68
CA SER A 328 -6.80 20.50 -9.31
C SER A 328 -7.94 20.44 -8.31
N TYR A 329 -9.04 21.15 -8.59
CA TYR A 329 -10.23 21.18 -7.75
C TYR A 329 -10.87 19.81 -7.61
N VAL A 330 -11.13 19.11 -8.72
CA VAL A 330 -11.73 17.77 -8.68
C VAL A 330 -10.89 16.79 -7.86
N LYS A 331 -9.56 16.85 -7.95
CA LYS A 331 -8.70 15.97 -7.16
C LYS A 331 -8.71 16.30 -5.67
N GLU A 332 -8.82 17.57 -5.32
CA GLU A 332 -8.95 18.04 -3.94
C GLU A 332 -10.27 17.56 -3.36
N ASP A 333 -11.38 17.82 -4.03
CA ASP A 333 -12.73 17.43 -3.60
C ASP A 333 -12.85 15.91 -3.43
N ILE A 334 -12.35 15.12 -4.40
CA ILE A 334 -12.31 13.65 -4.26
C ILE A 334 -11.49 13.25 -3.01
N THR A 335 -10.45 14.00 -2.64
CA THR A 335 -9.69 13.73 -1.41
C THR A 335 -10.54 13.95 -0.16
N GLU A 336 -11.27 15.06 -0.10
CA GLU A 336 -12.14 15.39 1.03
C GLU A 336 -13.30 14.40 1.13
N SER A 337 -13.94 14.06 0.01
CA SER A 337 -15.00 13.06 -0.08
C SER A 337 -14.55 11.67 0.39
N LEU A 338 -13.31 11.28 0.09
CA LEU A 338 -12.76 10.03 0.62
C LEU A 338 -12.66 10.06 2.14
N ASP A 339 -12.24 11.17 2.73
CA ASP A 339 -12.15 11.31 4.19
C ASP A 339 -13.54 11.26 4.85
N VAL A 340 -14.55 11.87 4.23
CA VAL A 340 -15.96 11.78 4.65
C VAL A 340 -16.46 10.34 4.58
N ALA A 341 -16.32 9.69 3.42
CA ALA A 341 -16.77 8.31 3.22
C ALA A 341 -16.07 7.30 4.14
N ILE A 342 -14.76 7.46 4.35
CA ILE A 342 -13.99 6.62 5.28
C ILE A 342 -14.48 6.79 6.72
N LYS A 343 -14.82 8.02 7.14
CA LYS A 343 -15.42 8.27 8.46
C LYS A 343 -16.78 7.57 8.58
N LYS A 344 -17.67 7.73 7.59
CA LYS A 344 -19.01 7.08 7.56
C LYS A 344 -18.92 5.55 7.65
N ILE A 345 -18.04 4.94 6.86
CA ILE A 345 -17.84 3.47 6.87
C ILE A 345 -17.30 3.00 8.22
N LYS A 346 -16.35 3.72 8.82
CA LYS A 346 -15.77 3.35 10.11
C LYS A 346 -16.73 3.52 11.28
N SER A 347 -17.67 4.46 11.21
CA SER A 347 -18.65 4.68 12.28
C SER A 347 -19.83 3.70 12.24
N GLY A 348 -19.96 2.90 11.18
CA GLY A 348 -21.10 1.99 11.00
C GLY A 348 -22.40 2.69 10.59
N ASN A 349 -22.36 4.01 10.31
CA ASN A 349 -23.52 4.80 9.89
C ASN A 349 -23.84 4.65 8.39
N SER A 350 -23.44 3.55 7.73
CA SER A 350 -23.84 3.30 6.34
C SER A 350 -25.32 2.92 6.19
N GLN A 351 -26.02 2.68 7.31
CA GLN A 351 -27.42 2.25 7.38
C GLN A 351 -28.44 3.39 7.60
N ASP A 352 -28.09 4.65 7.39
CA ASP A 352 -29.13 5.66 7.17
C ASP A 352 -29.75 5.41 5.80
N LEU A 353 -30.74 4.50 5.79
CA LEU A 353 -31.56 4.12 4.66
C LEU A 353 -32.36 5.34 4.22
N TRP A 354 -31.89 6.03 3.18
CA TRP A 354 -32.73 6.94 2.43
C TRP A 354 -33.83 6.12 1.74
N TRP A 355 -35.07 6.43 2.13
CA TRP A 355 -36.34 5.96 1.60
C TRP A 355 -36.67 6.67 0.28
#